data_AF-A0A3Q9GGW1-F1
#
_entry.id   AF-A0A3Q9GGW1-F1
#
_cell.length_a   1.000
_cell.length_b   1.000
_cell.length_c   1.000
_cell.angle_alpha   90.00
_cell.angle_beta   90.00
_cell.angle_gamma   90.00
#
_symmetry.space_group_name_H-M   'P 1'
#
loop_
_entity.id
_entity.type
_entity.pdbx_description
1 polymer ?
#
loop_
_entity_poly.entity_id
_entity_poly.type
_entity_poly.pdbx_seq_one_letter_code
_entity_poly.pdbx_strand_id
1 'polypeptide(L)'
;MVDRHDLALARARVVLADIAPEIPDSEIVPDARLVDDLKLDLVSIWALATGLEKLAKVEILDADICSATTLGDLLAHALTEVPAGYLSADETSCADCVSTPSTPEEEPGGKEDEFASAETLESAIQDLAGMFKN
;
A
#
# COMPACT_ATOMS: atom_id res chain seq x y z
N MET A 1 -12.29 23.56 -14.28
CA MET A 1 -12.88 22.61 -13.31
C MET A 1 -12.74 21.25 -13.95
N VAL A 2 -11.98 20.33 -13.35
CA VAL A 2 -11.81 18.97 -13.89
C VAL A 2 -13.12 18.22 -13.66
N ASP A 3 -13.61 17.49 -14.68
CA ASP A 3 -14.81 16.68 -14.54
C ASP A 3 -14.54 15.54 -13.54
N ARG A 4 -15.53 15.23 -12.68
CA ARG A 4 -15.39 14.17 -11.67
C ARG A 4 -15.20 12.79 -12.29
N HIS A 5 -15.77 12.57 -13.47
CA HIS A 5 -15.57 11.34 -14.24
C HIS A 5 -14.14 11.24 -14.77
N ASP A 6 -13.60 12.34 -15.31
CA ASP A 6 -12.21 12.37 -15.79
C ASP A 6 -11.22 12.10 -14.65
N LEU A 7 -11.50 12.65 -13.46
CA LEU A 7 -10.70 12.39 -12.27
C LEU A 7 -10.77 10.92 -11.82
N ALA A 8 -11.97 10.34 -11.77
CA ALA A 8 -12.15 8.94 -11.38
C ALA A 8 -11.46 8.00 -12.38
N LEU A 9 -11.56 8.28 -13.67
CA LEU A 9 -10.90 7.51 -14.72
C LEU A 9 -9.38 7.65 -14.66
N ALA A 10 -8.87 8.86 -14.38
CA ALA A 10 -7.44 9.06 -14.14
C ALA A 10 -6.93 8.26 -12.93
N ARG A 11 -7.70 8.18 -11.84
CA ARG A 11 -7.37 7.33 -10.68
C ARG A 11 -7.32 5.86 -11.06
N ALA A 12 -8.28 5.36 -11.84
CA ALA A 12 -8.27 3.99 -12.32
C ALA A 12 -7.03 3.69 -13.19
N ARG A 13 -6.65 4.60 -14.08
CA ARG A 13 -5.43 4.47 -14.89
C ARG A 13 -4.17 4.37 -14.02
N VAL A 14 -4.05 5.22 -13.00
CA VAL A 14 -2.92 5.17 -12.06
C VAL A 14 -2.86 3.81 -11.36
N VAL A 15 -3.99 3.31 -10.87
CA VAL A 15 -4.04 2.02 -10.16
C VAL A 15 -3.76 0.84 -11.11
N LEU A 16 -4.30 0.88 -12.33
CA LEU A 16 -4.08 -0.17 -13.32
C LEU A 16 -2.65 -0.18 -13.86
N ALA A 17 -1.97 0.96 -13.92
CA ALA A 17 -0.56 1.02 -14.27
C ALA A 17 0.33 0.21 -13.30
N ASP A 18 -0.09 0.07 -12.03
CA ASP A 18 0.62 -0.73 -11.04
C ASP A 18 0.19 -2.22 -11.04
N ILE A 19 -1.09 -2.49 -11.26
CA ILE A 19 -1.67 -3.86 -11.15
C ILE A 19 -1.54 -4.65 -12.45
N ALA A 20 -1.82 -4.00 -13.59
CA ALA A 20 -1.89 -4.60 -14.91
C ALA A 20 -1.31 -3.63 -15.97
N PRO A 21 0.00 -3.32 -15.91
CA PRO A 21 0.67 -2.37 -16.81
C PRO A 21 0.60 -2.74 -18.29
N GLU A 22 0.25 -3.99 -18.61
CA GLU A 22 0.02 -4.47 -19.97
C GLU A 22 -1.24 -3.89 -20.62
N ILE A 23 -2.17 -3.34 -19.83
CA ILE A 23 -3.42 -2.74 -20.34
C ILE A 23 -3.13 -1.30 -20.79
N PRO A 24 -3.38 -0.95 -22.07
CA PRO A 24 -3.15 0.41 -22.54
C PRO A 24 -4.25 1.36 -22.03
N ASP A 25 -3.88 2.62 -21.76
CA ASP A 25 -4.79 3.68 -21.29
C ASP A 25 -6.03 3.92 -22.18
N SER A 26 -5.94 3.56 -23.46
CA SER A 26 -7.05 3.66 -24.43
C SER A 26 -8.15 2.63 -24.19
N GLU A 27 -7.84 1.50 -23.55
CA GLU A 27 -8.80 0.45 -23.21
C GLU A 27 -9.46 0.68 -21.85
N ILE A 28 -8.86 1.53 -21.01
CA ILE A 28 -9.38 1.91 -19.70
C ILE A 28 -10.50 2.95 -19.89
N VAL A 29 -11.69 2.44 -20.20
CA VAL A 29 -12.92 3.22 -20.41
C VAL A 29 -14.04 2.75 -19.46
N PRO A 30 -15.03 3.60 -19.12
CA PRO A 30 -16.06 3.25 -18.13
C PRO A 30 -16.87 2.00 -18.52
N ASP A 31 -17.16 1.83 -19.80
CA ASP A 31 -17.97 0.70 -20.29
C ASP A 31 -17.18 -0.61 -20.42
N ALA A 32 -15.87 -0.60 -20.17
CA ALA A 32 -15.02 -1.78 -20.28
C ALA A 32 -15.42 -2.83 -19.23
N ARG A 33 -15.60 -4.07 -19.68
CA ARG A 33 -15.86 -5.22 -18.80
C ARG A 33 -14.59 -5.64 -18.09
N LEU A 34 -14.68 -5.79 -16.77
CA LEU A 34 -13.52 -6.11 -15.92
C LEU A 34 -12.84 -7.42 -16.33
N VAL A 35 -13.64 -8.46 -16.62
CA VAL A 35 -13.13 -9.81 -16.95
C VAL A 35 -12.97 -10.00 -18.46
N ASP A 36 -13.92 -9.52 -19.26
CA ASP A 36 -13.94 -9.80 -20.70
C ASP A 36 -13.01 -8.89 -21.50
N ASP A 37 -12.96 -7.60 -21.18
CA ASP A 37 -12.19 -6.61 -21.94
C ASP A 37 -10.83 -6.37 -21.29
N LEU A 38 -10.81 -6.09 -19.98
CA LEU A 38 -9.58 -5.78 -19.24
C LEU A 38 -8.83 -7.04 -18.74
N LYS A 39 -9.43 -8.23 -18.90
CA LYS A 39 -8.84 -9.52 -18.50
C LYS A 39 -8.37 -9.58 -17.04
N LEU A 40 -8.99 -8.79 -16.16
CA LEU A 40 -8.64 -8.79 -14.74
C LEU A 40 -9.18 -10.05 -14.08
N ASP A 41 -8.31 -10.75 -13.34
CA ASP A 41 -8.73 -11.80 -12.44
C ASP A 41 -9.34 -11.22 -11.17
N LEU A 42 -9.96 -12.07 -10.35
CA LEU A 42 -10.63 -11.64 -9.13
C LEU A 42 -9.69 -10.85 -8.22
N VAL A 43 -8.44 -11.29 -8.03
CA VAL A 43 -7.49 -10.62 -7.13
C VAL A 43 -7.16 -9.22 -7.66
N SER A 44 -6.97 -9.07 -8.97
CA SER A 44 -6.74 -7.77 -9.60
C SER A 44 -7.93 -6.83 -9.48
N ILE A 45 -9.17 -7.33 -9.55
CA ILE A 45 -10.39 -6.53 -9.34
C ILE A 45 -10.44 -5.98 -7.91
N TRP A 46 -10.14 -6.81 -6.91
CA TRP A 46 -10.08 -6.37 -5.51
C TRP A 46 -8.95 -5.36 -5.26
N ALA A 47 -7.78 -5.58 -5.88
CA ALA A 47 -6.67 -4.65 -5.81
C ALA A 47 -7.03 -3.29 -6.46
N LEU A 48 -7.75 -3.31 -7.58
CA LEU A 48 -8.27 -2.11 -8.24
C LEU A 48 -9.25 -1.35 -7.34
N ALA A 49 -10.24 -2.04 -6.77
CA ALA A 49 -11.21 -1.44 -5.86
C ALA A 49 -10.52 -0.79 -4.65
N THR A 50 -9.59 -1.52 -4.02
CA THR A 50 -8.80 -1.01 -2.89
C THR A 50 -7.94 0.21 -3.28
N GLY A 51 -7.38 0.21 -4.50
CA GLY A 51 -6.64 1.36 -5.03
C GLY A 51 -7.53 2.59 -5.20
N LEU A 52 -8.74 2.40 -5.74
CA LEU A 52 -9.72 3.46 -5.90
C LEU A 52 -10.18 4.04 -4.55
N GLU A 53 -10.45 3.20 -3.55
CA GLU A 53 -10.75 3.62 -2.18
C GLU A 53 -9.67 4.53 -1.61
N LYS A 54 -8.41 4.12 -1.75
CA LYS A 54 -7.25 4.87 -1.23
C LYS A 54 -7.10 6.24 -1.89
N LEU A 55 -7.33 6.33 -3.21
CA LEU A 55 -7.17 7.57 -3.99
C LEU A 55 -8.38 8.51 -3.87
N ALA A 56 -9.59 7.95 -3.78
CA ALA A 56 -10.82 8.72 -3.66
C ALA A 56 -11.24 8.98 -2.19
N LYS A 57 -10.55 8.36 -1.22
CA LYS A 57 -10.86 8.41 0.22
C LYS A 57 -12.31 8.00 0.51
N VAL A 58 -12.74 6.91 -0.14
CA VAL A 58 -14.05 6.30 -0.01
C VAL A 58 -13.92 4.84 0.43
N GLU A 59 -15.02 4.26 0.86
CA GLU A 59 -15.17 2.83 1.11
C GLU A 59 -16.17 2.28 0.09
N ILE A 60 -15.79 1.20 -0.62
CA ILE A 60 -16.64 0.49 -1.57
C ILE A 60 -17.07 -0.80 -0.87
N LEU A 61 -18.37 -1.05 -0.78
CA LEU A 61 -18.86 -2.24 -0.09
C LEU A 61 -18.45 -3.50 -0.85
N ASP A 62 -18.05 -4.55 -0.12
CA ASP A 62 -17.71 -5.85 -0.69
C ASP A 62 -18.79 -6.40 -1.65
N ALA A 63 -20.06 -6.16 -1.33
CA ALA A 63 -21.19 -6.55 -2.16
C ALA A 63 -21.19 -5.84 -3.52
N ASP A 64 -20.82 -4.56 -3.53
CA ASP A 64 -20.73 -3.76 -4.75
C ASP A 64 -19.57 -4.24 -5.61
N ILE A 65 -18.40 -4.52 -5.01
CA ILE A 65 -17.23 -5.10 -5.69
C ILE A 65 -17.58 -6.46 -6.32
N CYS A 66 -18.27 -7.32 -5.57
CA CYS A 66 -18.69 -8.65 -6.07
C CYS A 66 -19.73 -8.57 -7.19
N SER A 67 -20.54 -7.52 -7.22
CA SER A 67 -21.57 -7.30 -8.25
C SER A 67 -21.08 -6.51 -9.46
N ALA A 68 -19.90 -5.88 -9.37
CA ALA A 68 -19.33 -5.06 -10.41
C ALA A 68 -19.00 -5.90 -11.65
N THR A 69 -19.47 -5.44 -12.81
CA THR A 69 -19.23 -6.09 -14.11
C THR A 69 -18.38 -5.24 -15.04
N THR A 70 -18.50 -3.93 -14.90
CA THR A 70 -17.80 -2.93 -15.69
C THR A 70 -16.91 -2.05 -14.82
N LEU A 71 -15.96 -1.37 -15.44
CA LEU A 71 -15.15 -0.37 -14.76
C LEU A 71 -16.02 0.77 -14.21
N GLY A 72 -17.06 1.16 -14.93
CA GLY A 72 -18.02 2.20 -14.56
C GLY A 72 -18.73 1.92 -13.23
N ASP A 73 -19.04 0.65 -12.96
CA ASP A 73 -19.65 0.23 -11.69
C ASP A 73 -18.75 0.60 -10.51
N LEU A 74 -17.44 0.33 -10.60
CA LEU A 74 -16.46 0.68 -9.57
C LEU A 74 -16.20 2.20 -9.52
N LEU A 75 -16.12 2.85 -10.70
CA LEU A 75 -15.85 4.29 -10.79
C LEU A 75 -16.97 5.14 -10.19
N ALA A 76 -18.22 4.66 -10.19
CA ALA A 76 -19.36 5.37 -9.60
C ALA A 76 -19.13 5.71 -8.12
N HIS A 77 -18.37 4.89 -7.40
CA HIS A 77 -18.03 5.12 -5.99
C HIS A 77 -16.88 6.13 -5.82
N ALA A 78 -16.08 6.35 -6.86
CA ALA A 78 -14.87 7.18 -6.83
C ALA A 78 -15.05 8.59 -7.45
N LEU A 79 -16.30 9.03 -7.67
CA LEU A 79 -16.64 10.35 -8.22
C LEU A 79 -16.47 11.51 -7.21
N THR A 80 -15.83 11.27 -6.07
CA THR A 80 -15.55 12.29 -5.06
C THR A 80 -14.49 13.27 -5.53
N GLU A 81 -14.66 14.53 -5.15
CA GLU A 81 -13.64 15.56 -5.36
C GLU A 81 -12.39 15.24 -4.51
N VAL A 82 -11.22 15.65 -5.00
CA VAL A 82 -10.00 15.56 -4.19
C VAL A 82 -10.19 16.40 -2.92
N PRO A 83 -10.07 15.81 -1.72
CA PRO A 83 -10.15 16.59 -0.49
C PRO A 83 -9.10 17.71 -0.52
N ALA A 84 -9.52 18.95 -0.24
CA ALA A 84 -8.69 20.15 -0.38
C ALA A 84 -7.39 20.16 0.48
N GLY A 85 -7.22 19.18 1.38
CA GLY A 85 -6.01 18.98 2.18
C GLY A 85 -4.89 18.18 1.50
N TYR A 86 -5.07 17.72 0.25
CA TYR A 86 -4.07 16.93 -0.49
C TYR A 86 -3.23 17.80 -1.45
N LEU A 87 -2.90 19.03 -1.07
CA LEU A 87 -1.86 19.78 -1.76
C LEU A 87 -0.51 19.16 -1.41
N SER A 88 0.25 18.79 -2.43
CA SER A 88 1.54 18.10 -2.41
C SER A 88 2.33 18.30 -1.13
N ALA A 89 2.66 17.20 -0.45
CA ALA A 89 3.90 17.17 0.32
C ALA A 89 5.03 17.34 -0.71
N ASP A 90 5.50 18.58 -0.85
CA ASP A 90 6.73 18.97 -1.53
C ASP A 90 7.80 17.88 -1.37
N GLU A 91 8.23 17.32 -2.49
CA GLU A 91 9.64 17.23 -2.90
C GLU A 91 10.62 17.33 -1.71
N THR A 92 10.71 16.31 -0.85
CA THR A 92 11.83 16.23 0.10
C THR A 92 13.06 15.85 -0.71
N SER A 93 13.73 16.90 -1.19
CA SER A 93 15.08 16.95 -1.71
C SER A 93 16.00 15.99 -0.93
N CYS A 94 16.33 14.86 -1.54
CA CYS A 94 17.51 14.08 -1.19
C CYS A 94 18.76 14.88 -1.59
N ALA A 95 19.13 15.87 -0.77
CA ALA A 95 20.41 16.55 -0.91
C ALA A 95 21.04 16.67 0.48
N ASP A 96 22.07 15.83 0.66
CA ASP A 96 23.28 16.13 1.41
C ASP A 96 23.13 16.67 2.84
N CYS A 97 23.41 15.83 3.84
CA CYS A 97 24.68 15.99 4.55
C CYS A 97 25.14 14.67 5.19
N VAL A 98 26.24 14.15 4.65
CA VAL A 98 27.19 13.33 5.41
C VAL A 98 27.67 14.16 6.62
N SER A 99 27.65 13.57 7.81
CA SER A 99 28.56 13.89 8.93
C SER A 99 28.37 12.85 10.05
N THR A 100 29.10 11.74 9.97
CA THR A 100 29.70 11.18 11.18
C THR A 100 30.81 12.13 11.62
N PRO A 101 30.97 12.43 12.93
CA PRO A 101 31.82 11.54 13.72
C PRO A 101 31.55 11.47 15.25
N SER A 102 32.12 10.42 15.83
CA SER A 102 32.69 10.31 17.18
C SER A 102 31.79 10.08 18.40
N THR A 103 31.87 8.84 18.88
CA THR A 103 31.80 8.41 20.29
C THR A 103 32.56 9.35 21.24
N PRO A 104 32.06 9.54 22.48
CA PRO A 104 32.88 9.12 23.62
C PRO A 104 32.08 8.39 24.71
N GLU A 105 32.81 7.52 25.40
CA GLU A 105 32.45 6.75 26.59
C GLU A 105 32.13 7.66 27.80
N GLU A 106 31.13 7.27 28.61
CA GLU A 106 31.20 6.98 30.06
C GLU A 106 29.84 7.19 30.76
N GLU A 107 29.35 6.09 31.33
CA GLU A 107 28.41 5.98 32.46
C GLU A 107 28.95 6.70 33.72
N PRO A 108 28.16 7.06 34.77
CA PRO A 108 27.30 6.09 35.48
C PRO A 108 26.02 6.61 36.17
N GLY A 109 25.12 5.68 36.51
CA GLY A 109 24.34 5.81 37.76
C GLY A 109 22.83 5.53 37.71
N GLY A 110 22.46 4.25 37.64
CA GLY A 110 21.50 3.59 38.55
C GLY A 110 20.04 4.03 38.62
N LYS A 111 19.13 3.17 38.09
CA LYS A 111 18.06 2.48 38.85
C LYS A 111 17.23 1.56 37.92
N GLU A 112 17.63 0.29 37.94
CA GLU A 112 16.81 -0.90 38.18
C GLU A 112 15.29 -0.80 37.90
N ASP A 113 14.84 -1.38 36.79
CA ASP A 113 13.62 -2.20 36.71
C ASP A 113 13.79 -3.24 35.56
N GLU A 114 14.13 -4.46 35.97
CA GLU A 114 13.81 -5.79 35.40
C GLU A 114 13.75 -5.98 33.86
N PHE A 115 14.91 -6.16 33.23
CA PHE A 115 15.03 -6.83 31.92
C PHE A 115 15.41 -8.30 32.11
N ALA A 116 14.56 -9.19 31.59
CA ALA A 116 14.78 -10.63 31.56
C ALA A 116 16.13 -10.99 30.94
N SER A 117 16.96 -11.69 31.73
CA SER A 117 18.34 -12.07 31.43
C SER A 117 18.52 -12.81 30.11
N ALA A 118 19.45 -12.31 29.29
CA ALA A 118 19.93 -12.93 28.06
C ALA A 118 20.67 -14.27 28.28
N GLU A 119 20.92 -14.69 29.52
CA GLU A 119 21.54 -15.99 29.86
C GLU A 119 20.64 -17.20 29.57
N THR A 120 19.35 -16.99 29.27
CA THR A 120 18.42 -18.09 28.93
C THR A 120 18.47 -18.49 27.44
N LEU A 121 18.97 -17.62 26.55
CA LEU A 121 18.94 -17.88 25.11
C LEU A 121 20.05 -18.85 24.66
N GLU A 122 21.26 -18.72 25.19
CA GLU A 122 22.39 -19.59 24.81
C GLU A 122 22.19 -21.03 25.30
N SER A 123 21.63 -21.22 26.51
CA SER A 123 21.29 -22.55 27.01
C SER A 123 20.17 -23.21 26.20
N ALA A 124 19.19 -22.44 25.72
CA ALA A 124 18.09 -22.98 24.90
C ALA A 124 18.54 -23.41 23.49
N ILE A 125 19.54 -22.74 22.91
CA ILE A 125 20.09 -23.09 21.60
C ILE A 125 20.92 -24.38 21.68
N GLN A 126 21.64 -24.58 22.79
CA GLN A 126 22.48 -25.77 22.99
C GLN A 126 21.67 -27.04 23.20
N ASP A 127 20.50 -26.95 23.84
CA ASP A 127 19.59 -28.09 24.06
C ASP A 127 18.91 -28.55 22.75
N LEU A 128 18.53 -27.60 21.87
CA LEU A 128 17.93 -27.92 20.56
C LEU A 128 18.92 -28.63 19.61
N ALA A 129 20.20 -28.24 19.66
CA ALA A 129 21.26 -28.86 18.85
C ALA A 129 21.57 -30.32 19.28
N GLY A 130 21.27 -30.68 20.52
CA GLY A 130 21.39 -32.06 21.03
C GLY A 130 20.28 -33.00 20.57
N MET A 131 19.09 -32.48 20.24
CA MET A 131 17.93 -33.30 19.85
C MET A 131 17.99 -33.85 18.41
N PHE A 132 18.85 -33.30 17.54
CA PHE A 132 18.99 -33.73 16.14
C PHE A 132 20.22 -34.63 15.88
N LYS A 133 20.92 -35.06 16.94
CA LYS A 133 21.98 -36.08 16.88
C LYS A 133 21.48 -37.36 17.53
N ASN A 134 20.57 -38.05 16.86
CA ASN A 134 20.39 -39.51 16.90
C ASN A 134 19.75 -39.95 15.59
#